data_AF-A0A994J588-F1
#
_entry.id   AF-A0A994J588-F1
#
_cell.length_a   1.000
_cell.length_b   1.000
_cell.length_c   1.000
_cell.angle_alpha   90.00
_cell.angle_beta   90.00
_cell.angle_gamma   90.00
#
_symmetry.space_group_name_H-M   'P 1'
#
loop_
_entity.id
_entity.type
_entity.pdbx_description
1 polymer ?
#
loop_
_entity_poly.entity_id
_entity_poly.type
_entity_poly.pdbx_seq_one_letter_code
_entity_poly.pdbx_strand_id
1 'polypeptide(L)'
;TNAGNEPDLEDEQVCCEALEVMTLCFALIPTALDALSKEKAWQTFIIDLLLHCHSKTVRQVAQEQFFLMCTRCCMGHRPLLFFITLLFTVLGSTARERAKHSGDYFTLLRHLLNYAYNSNINVPNAEVLLNNEIDWLKRIRDDVKRTGETGIEETILEGHLGVTKELLAFQTSEKKFHIGCEKGGANLIKELIDDFIFPASNVYLQYMRNGELPAEQAIPVCGSPPTINAGFELLVALAVGCVRNLKQIVDSLTEMYYIGTAITTCEALTEWEYLPPVGPRPPKGFVGLKNAGATCYMNSVIQQLYMIPSIRNGILAIEGTGSDVDDDMSGDEKQDNESNVDPRDDVFGYPQQFEDKPALSKTEDRKEYNIGVLRHLQVIFGHLAASRLQYYVPRGFWKQFRIF
;
A
#
# COMPACT_ATOMS: atom_id res chain seq x y z
N THR A 1 -14.20 -31.63 -27.14
CA THR A 1 -13.19 -30.71 -27.73
C THR A 1 -13.88 -29.43 -28.11
N ASN A 2 -13.89 -28.44 -27.22
CA ASN A 2 -14.20 -27.03 -27.53
C ASN A 2 -13.44 -26.20 -26.49
N ALA A 3 -12.11 -26.29 -26.57
CA ALA A 3 -11.20 -25.42 -25.87
C ALA A 3 -10.70 -24.40 -26.92
N GLY A 4 -10.89 -23.10 -26.66
CA GLY A 4 -9.95 -22.11 -27.17
C GLY A 4 -10.36 -21.19 -28.32
N ASN A 5 -11.63 -20.80 -28.48
CA ASN A 5 -11.90 -19.51 -29.13
C ASN A 5 -12.26 -18.51 -28.03
N GLU A 6 -11.39 -17.54 -27.81
CA GLU A 6 -11.81 -16.27 -27.19
C GLU A 6 -12.99 -15.73 -28.02
N PRO A 7 -14.02 -15.15 -27.37
CA PRO A 7 -15.15 -14.60 -28.11
C PRO A 7 -14.64 -13.61 -29.15
N ASP A 8 -15.14 -13.69 -30.37
CA ASP A 8 -14.80 -12.70 -31.39
C ASP A 8 -15.31 -11.32 -30.93
N LEU A 9 -14.70 -10.25 -31.42
CA LEU A 9 -15.13 -8.87 -31.11
C LEU A 9 -16.61 -8.65 -31.47
N GLU A 10 -17.08 -9.29 -32.54
CA GLU A 10 -18.48 -9.27 -32.94
C GLU A 10 -19.38 -10.00 -31.91
N ASP A 11 -18.93 -11.14 -31.37
CA ASP A 11 -19.67 -11.89 -30.34
C ASP A 11 -19.77 -11.08 -29.04
N GLU A 12 -18.68 -10.43 -28.63
CA GLU A 12 -18.67 -9.53 -27.46
C GLU A 12 -19.65 -8.38 -27.65
N GLN A 13 -19.67 -7.75 -28.84
CA GLN A 13 -20.55 -6.65 -29.14
C GLN A 13 -22.02 -7.09 -29.12
N VAL A 14 -22.36 -8.21 -29.75
CA VAL A 14 -23.71 -8.78 -29.72
C VAL A 14 -24.16 -9.05 -28.29
N CYS A 15 -23.27 -9.58 -27.44
CA CYS A 15 -23.58 -9.80 -26.03
C CYS A 15 -23.86 -8.49 -25.29
N CYS A 16 -23.06 -7.45 -25.52
CA CYS A 16 -23.25 -6.14 -24.91
C CYS A 16 -24.58 -5.51 -25.32
N GLU A 17 -24.86 -5.47 -26.63
CA GLU A 17 -26.12 -4.93 -27.16
C GLU A 17 -27.33 -5.74 -26.67
N ALA A 18 -27.22 -7.07 -26.58
CA ALA A 18 -28.29 -7.91 -26.04
C ALA A 18 -28.60 -7.61 -24.57
N LEU A 19 -27.58 -7.32 -23.75
CA LEU A 19 -27.77 -6.93 -22.34
C LEU A 19 -28.48 -5.58 -22.23
N GLU A 20 -28.11 -4.60 -23.05
CA GLU A 20 -28.77 -3.29 -23.10
C GLU A 20 -30.23 -3.40 -23.55
N VAL A 21 -30.50 -4.18 -24.61
CA VAL A 21 -31.87 -4.45 -25.08
C VAL A 21 -32.68 -5.12 -23.99
N MET A 22 -32.10 -6.08 -23.27
CA MET A 22 -32.77 -6.73 -22.14
C MET A 22 -33.12 -5.74 -21.01
N THR A 23 -32.23 -4.80 -20.69
CA THR A 23 -32.52 -3.71 -19.73
C THR A 23 -33.70 -2.87 -20.19
N LEU A 24 -33.73 -2.49 -21.48
CA LEU A 24 -34.84 -1.73 -22.06
C LEU A 24 -36.15 -2.54 -22.03
N CYS A 25 -36.12 -3.84 -22.31
CA CYS A 25 -37.29 -4.71 -22.19
C CYS A 25 -37.83 -4.72 -20.76
N PHE A 26 -36.97 -4.82 -19.75
CA PHE A 26 -37.41 -4.76 -18.35
C PHE A 26 -37.90 -3.36 -17.94
N ALA A 27 -37.35 -2.29 -18.51
CA ALA A 27 -37.87 -0.93 -18.30
C ALA A 27 -39.30 -0.78 -18.82
N LEU A 28 -39.61 -1.40 -19.97
CA LEU A 28 -40.95 -1.39 -20.57
C LEU A 28 -41.92 -2.34 -19.87
N ILE A 29 -41.44 -3.47 -19.35
CA ILE A 29 -42.24 -4.49 -18.68
C ILE A 29 -41.62 -4.90 -17.32
N PRO A 30 -41.76 -4.07 -16.28
CA PRO A 30 -41.15 -4.32 -14.97
C PRO A 30 -41.57 -5.65 -14.31
N THR A 31 -42.79 -6.11 -14.57
CA THR A 31 -43.32 -7.37 -14.02
C THR A 31 -42.58 -8.61 -14.53
N ALA A 32 -41.92 -8.52 -15.69
CA ALA A 32 -41.13 -9.62 -16.24
C ALA A 32 -39.87 -9.88 -15.38
N LEU A 33 -39.22 -8.82 -14.88
CA LEU A 33 -38.05 -8.95 -14.01
C LEU A 33 -38.42 -9.63 -12.67
N ASP A 34 -39.58 -9.31 -12.12
CA ASP A 34 -40.08 -9.95 -10.90
C ASP A 34 -40.38 -11.45 -11.08
N ALA A 35 -40.85 -11.84 -12.27
CA ALA A 35 -41.07 -13.24 -12.60
C ALA A 35 -39.72 -13.98 -12.75
N LEU A 36 -38.80 -13.39 -13.51
CA LEU A 36 -37.49 -13.95 -13.80
C LEU A 36 -36.62 -14.10 -12.55
N SER A 37 -36.73 -13.17 -11.59
CA SER A 37 -36.02 -13.23 -10.31
C SER A 37 -36.34 -14.48 -9.47
N LYS A 38 -37.45 -15.16 -9.75
CA LYS A 38 -37.83 -16.43 -9.09
C LYS A 38 -37.18 -17.65 -9.75
N GLU A 39 -36.65 -17.50 -10.95
CA GLU A 39 -36.07 -18.61 -11.71
C GLU A 39 -34.60 -18.84 -11.34
N LYS A 40 -34.23 -20.10 -11.10
CA LYS A 40 -32.85 -20.47 -10.82
C LYS A 40 -31.93 -20.20 -12.02
N ALA A 41 -32.45 -20.34 -13.24
CA ALA A 41 -31.69 -20.07 -14.46
C ALA A 41 -31.20 -18.62 -14.51
N TRP A 42 -32.02 -17.67 -14.04
CA TRP A 42 -31.63 -16.26 -13.96
C TRP A 42 -30.52 -15.99 -12.94
N GLN A 43 -30.60 -16.64 -11.78
CA GLN A 43 -29.55 -16.55 -10.75
C GLN A 43 -28.21 -17.05 -11.31
N THR A 44 -28.23 -18.21 -11.98
CA THR A 44 -27.04 -18.76 -12.64
C THR A 44 -26.53 -17.85 -13.73
N PHE A 45 -27.41 -17.29 -14.57
CA PHE A 45 -27.03 -16.34 -15.62
C PHE A 45 -26.31 -15.10 -15.08
N ILE A 46 -26.81 -14.49 -14.01
CA ILE A 46 -26.16 -13.32 -13.37
C ILE A 46 -24.76 -13.70 -12.85
N ILE A 47 -24.66 -14.82 -12.13
CA ILE A 47 -23.39 -15.30 -11.55
C ILE A 47 -22.39 -15.61 -12.67
N ASP A 48 -22.83 -16.29 -13.72
CA ASP A 48 -21.98 -16.70 -14.82
C ASP A 48 -21.46 -15.50 -15.61
N LEU A 49 -22.32 -14.51 -15.88
CA LEU A 49 -21.87 -13.29 -16.53
C LEU A 49 -20.90 -12.48 -15.68
N LEU A 50 -21.09 -12.39 -14.36
CA LEU A 50 -20.22 -11.58 -13.50
C LEU A 50 -18.91 -12.28 -13.11
N LEU A 51 -18.90 -13.60 -12.96
CA LEU A 51 -17.76 -14.35 -12.39
C LEU A 51 -17.15 -15.40 -13.32
N HIS A 52 -17.92 -15.98 -14.25
CA HIS A 52 -17.44 -17.03 -15.17
C HIS A 52 -17.11 -16.51 -16.57
N CYS A 53 -17.66 -15.37 -16.97
CA CYS A 53 -17.35 -14.75 -18.25
C CYS A 53 -15.89 -14.31 -18.29
N HIS A 54 -15.15 -14.71 -19.31
CA HIS A 54 -13.73 -14.37 -19.47
C HIS A 54 -13.54 -12.94 -20.02
N SER A 55 -14.47 -12.46 -20.86
CA SER A 55 -14.42 -11.12 -21.44
C SER A 55 -14.63 -10.04 -20.38
N LYS A 56 -13.68 -9.12 -20.26
CA LYS A 56 -13.79 -7.95 -19.36
C LYS A 56 -14.89 -7.00 -19.83
N THR A 57 -14.99 -6.76 -21.13
CA THR A 57 -15.98 -5.86 -21.74
C THR A 57 -17.39 -6.30 -21.37
N VAL A 58 -17.69 -7.58 -21.58
CA VAL A 58 -19.02 -8.15 -21.27
C VAL A 58 -19.31 -8.08 -19.77
N ARG A 59 -18.34 -8.34 -18.89
CA ARG A 59 -18.52 -8.20 -17.43
C ARG A 59 -18.83 -6.77 -17.01
N GLN A 60 -18.15 -5.78 -17.58
CA GLN A 60 -18.38 -4.37 -17.29
C GLN A 60 -19.79 -3.94 -17.71
N VAL A 61 -20.20 -4.28 -18.94
CA VAL A 61 -21.57 -4.00 -19.41
C VAL A 61 -22.59 -4.74 -18.56
N ALA A 62 -22.36 -6.02 -18.21
CA ALA A 62 -23.26 -6.77 -17.34
C ALA A 62 -23.43 -6.09 -15.97
N GLN A 63 -22.35 -5.61 -15.35
CA GLN A 63 -22.42 -4.87 -14.09
C GLN A 63 -23.24 -3.57 -14.23
N GLU A 64 -23.05 -2.78 -15.29
CA GLU A 64 -23.79 -1.54 -15.51
C GLU A 64 -25.28 -1.81 -15.78
N GLN A 65 -25.56 -2.78 -16.66
CA GLN A 65 -26.92 -3.14 -17.04
C GLN A 65 -27.69 -3.75 -15.86
N PHE A 66 -27.09 -4.66 -15.09
CA PHE A 66 -27.73 -5.19 -13.89
C PHE A 66 -28.00 -4.10 -12.84
N PHE A 67 -27.11 -3.12 -12.69
CA PHE A 67 -27.37 -1.97 -11.82
C PHE A 67 -28.59 -1.16 -12.30
N LEU A 68 -28.70 -0.88 -13.60
CA LEU A 68 -29.87 -0.19 -14.17
C LEU A 68 -31.16 -0.99 -14.01
N MET A 69 -31.12 -2.31 -14.25
CA MET A 69 -32.27 -3.20 -14.05
C MET A 69 -32.79 -3.14 -12.62
N CYS A 70 -31.88 -3.13 -11.63
CA CYS A 70 -32.22 -3.09 -10.21
C CYS A 70 -32.74 -1.73 -9.71
N THR A 71 -32.39 -0.63 -10.38
CA THR A 71 -32.61 0.73 -9.88
C THR A 71 -33.62 1.54 -10.69
N ARG A 72 -33.78 1.22 -11.99
CA ARG A 72 -34.62 1.99 -12.93
C ARG A 72 -35.74 1.17 -13.57
N CYS A 73 -35.61 -0.14 -13.63
CA CYS A 73 -36.55 -1.00 -14.37
C CYS A 73 -37.59 -1.71 -13.49
N CYS A 74 -37.68 -1.39 -12.19
CA CYS A 74 -38.55 -2.11 -11.25
C CYS A 74 -39.55 -1.20 -10.51
N MET A 75 -40.73 -1.75 -10.23
CA MET A 75 -41.75 -1.11 -9.39
C MET A 75 -41.47 -1.46 -7.92
N GLY A 76 -40.59 -0.69 -7.27
CA GLY A 76 -40.20 -0.87 -5.86
C GLY A 76 -38.80 -1.45 -5.69
N HIS A 77 -38.52 -2.04 -4.52
CA HIS A 77 -37.15 -2.39 -4.09
C HIS A 77 -36.85 -3.89 -4.07
N ARG A 78 -37.79 -4.74 -4.50
CA ARG A 78 -37.63 -6.21 -4.43
C ARG A 78 -36.48 -6.72 -5.31
N PRO A 79 -36.32 -6.31 -6.58
CA PRO A 79 -35.21 -6.76 -7.40
C PRO A 79 -33.85 -6.34 -6.83
N LEU A 80 -33.74 -5.12 -6.32
CA LEU A 80 -32.53 -4.65 -5.64
C LEU A 80 -32.13 -5.56 -4.47
N LEU A 81 -33.08 -5.86 -3.57
CA LEU A 81 -32.81 -6.76 -2.44
C LEU A 81 -32.49 -8.19 -2.88
N PHE A 82 -33.14 -8.67 -3.95
CA PHE A 82 -32.81 -9.97 -4.54
C PHE A 82 -31.37 -10.02 -5.05
N PHE A 83 -30.93 -9.02 -5.83
CA PHE A 83 -29.56 -8.97 -6.33
C PHE A 83 -28.54 -8.88 -5.18
N ILE A 84 -28.75 -7.99 -4.21
CA ILE A 84 -27.87 -7.90 -3.03
C ILE A 84 -27.77 -9.27 -2.33
N THR A 85 -28.92 -9.92 -2.07
CA THR A 85 -28.96 -11.24 -1.42
C THR A 85 -28.21 -12.28 -2.25
N LEU A 86 -28.46 -12.35 -3.56
CA LEU A 86 -27.84 -13.30 -4.47
C LEU A 86 -26.31 -13.15 -4.47
N LEU A 87 -25.81 -11.93 -4.62
CA LEU A 87 -24.37 -11.64 -4.64
C LEU A 87 -23.72 -12.07 -3.32
N PHE A 88 -24.31 -11.73 -2.16
CA PHE A 88 -23.78 -12.20 -0.87
C PHE A 88 -23.75 -13.73 -0.71
N THR A 89 -24.62 -14.49 -1.39
CA THR A 89 -24.56 -15.97 -1.31
C THR A 89 -23.34 -16.58 -2.01
N VAL A 90 -22.77 -15.89 -2.99
CA VAL A 90 -21.60 -16.36 -3.77
C VAL A 90 -20.28 -15.70 -3.37
N LEU A 91 -20.33 -14.72 -2.46
CA LEU A 91 -19.17 -13.97 -1.97
C LEU A 91 -18.10 -14.88 -1.35
N GLY A 92 -18.50 -15.85 -0.53
CA GLY A 92 -17.57 -16.75 0.17
C GLY A 92 -17.05 -17.93 -0.66
N SER A 93 -17.66 -18.23 -1.80
CA SER A 93 -17.39 -19.41 -2.63
C SER A 93 -16.90 -19.00 -4.02
N THR A 94 -17.82 -18.79 -4.97
CA THR A 94 -17.51 -18.55 -6.38
C THR A 94 -16.67 -17.30 -6.60
N ALA A 95 -16.91 -16.22 -5.84
CA ALA A 95 -16.11 -15.01 -5.95
C ALA A 95 -14.65 -15.26 -5.55
N ARG A 96 -14.41 -16.05 -4.49
CA ARG A 96 -13.06 -16.44 -4.04
C ARG A 96 -12.36 -17.36 -5.04
N GLU A 97 -13.09 -18.31 -5.63
CA GLU A 97 -12.55 -19.22 -6.65
C GLU A 97 -12.16 -18.48 -7.94
N ARG A 98 -12.88 -17.41 -8.29
CA ARG A 98 -12.69 -16.60 -9.50
C ARG A 98 -12.14 -15.21 -9.21
N ALA A 99 -11.22 -15.13 -8.25
CA ALA A 99 -10.68 -13.87 -7.72
C ALA A 99 -10.15 -12.87 -8.76
N LYS A 100 -9.53 -13.33 -9.86
CA LYS A 100 -9.03 -12.43 -10.91
C LYS A 100 -10.13 -11.72 -11.71
N HIS A 101 -11.34 -12.27 -11.72
CA HIS A 101 -12.48 -11.76 -12.50
C HIS A 101 -13.55 -11.10 -11.63
N SER A 102 -13.40 -11.10 -10.30
CA SER A 102 -14.43 -10.64 -9.36
C SER A 102 -14.53 -9.11 -9.22
N GLY A 103 -13.67 -8.32 -9.87
CA GLY A 103 -13.64 -6.86 -9.73
C GLY A 103 -14.98 -6.19 -10.11
N ASP A 104 -15.55 -6.59 -11.26
CA ASP A 104 -16.82 -6.04 -11.75
C ASP A 104 -18.00 -6.48 -10.84
N TYR A 105 -17.93 -7.71 -10.32
CA TYR A 105 -18.86 -8.23 -9.31
C TYR A 105 -18.87 -7.38 -8.02
N PHE A 106 -17.71 -7.05 -7.46
CA PHE A 106 -17.62 -6.20 -6.27
C PHE A 106 -18.09 -4.77 -6.56
N THR A 107 -17.79 -4.25 -7.74
CA THR A 107 -18.29 -2.94 -8.18
C THR A 107 -19.81 -2.90 -8.23
N LEU A 108 -20.46 -3.94 -8.78
CA LEU A 108 -21.93 -4.05 -8.74
C LEU A 108 -22.45 -4.06 -7.30
N LEU A 109 -21.90 -4.92 -6.44
CA LEU A 109 -22.37 -5.07 -5.06
C LEU A 109 -22.23 -3.76 -4.28
N ARG A 110 -21.10 -3.06 -4.41
CA ARG A 110 -20.87 -1.74 -3.81
C ARG A 110 -21.89 -0.71 -4.29
N HIS A 111 -22.13 -0.62 -5.60
CA HIS A 111 -23.10 0.32 -6.16
C HIS A 111 -24.54 0.03 -5.71
N LEU A 112 -24.94 -1.24 -5.63
CA LEU A 112 -26.27 -1.61 -5.16
C LEU A 112 -26.47 -1.27 -3.67
N LEU A 113 -25.46 -1.52 -2.82
CA LEU A 113 -25.50 -1.14 -1.41
C LEU A 113 -25.55 0.37 -1.23
N ASN A 114 -24.73 1.12 -1.96
CA ASN A 114 -24.71 2.57 -1.92
C ASN A 114 -26.06 3.17 -2.35
N TYR A 115 -26.64 2.65 -3.42
CA TYR A 115 -27.97 3.06 -3.88
C TYR A 115 -29.06 2.74 -2.85
N ALA A 116 -29.00 1.56 -2.24
CA ALA A 116 -29.93 1.16 -1.19
C ALA A 116 -29.87 2.13 0.00
N TYR A 117 -28.67 2.50 0.44
CA TYR A 117 -28.47 3.48 1.50
C TYR A 117 -29.03 4.86 1.13
N ASN A 118 -28.63 5.41 -0.03
CA ASN A 118 -29.08 6.74 -0.48
C ASN A 118 -30.60 6.83 -0.70
N SER A 119 -31.22 5.70 -1.04
CA SER A 119 -32.67 5.60 -1.24
C SER A 119 -33.44 5.25 0.04
N ASN A 120 -32.77 5.17 1.20
CA ASN A 120 -33.33 4.75 2.49
C ASN A 120 -34.02 3.38 2.48
N ILE A 121 -33.48 2.45 1.68
CA ILE A 121 -33.98 1.07 1.58
C ILE A 121 -33.30 0.23 2.65
N ASN A 122 -34.09 -0.39 3.51
CA ASN A 122 -33.55 -1.29 4.53
C ASN A 122 -33.05 -2.59 3.90
N VAL A 123 -31.76 -2.87 4.05
CA VAL A 123 -31.15 -4.14 3.64
C VAL A 123 -31.26 -5.13 4.82
N PRO A 124 -32.00 -6.25 4.66
CA PRO A 124 -32.12 -7.25 5.71
C PRO A 124 -30.76 -7.80 6.13
N ASN A 125 -30.56 -8.01 7.43
CA ASN A 125 -29.35 -8.61 8.01
C ASN A 125 -28.04 -7.85 7.72
N ALA A 126 -28.09 -6.57 7.35
CA ALA A 126 -26.89 -5.77 7.05
C ALA A 126 -25.84 -5.79 8.17
N GLU A 127 -26.28 -5.83 9.44
CA GLU A 127 -25.39 -5.95 10.60
C GLU A 127 -24.67 -7.31 10.67
N VAL A 128 -25.39 -8.41 10.39
CA VAL A 128 -24.78 -9.75 10.37
C VAL A 128 -23.78 -9.85 9.23
N LEU A 129 -24.14 -9.33 8.05
CA LEU A 129 -23.23 -9.26 6.90
C LEU A 129 -21.98 -8.46 7.23
N LEU A 130 -22.13 -7.30 7.88
CA LEU A 130 -20.99 -6.47 8.29
C LEU A 130 -20.07 -7.19 9.26
N ASN A 131 -20.61 -7.87 10.27
CA ASN A 131 -19.80 -8.63 11.23
C ASN A 131 -19.05 -9.78 10.56
N ASN A 132 -19.68 -10.48 9.61
CA ASN A 132 -19.02 -11.54 8.83
C ASN A 132 -17.83 -11.00 8.02
N GLU A 133 -17.97 -9.82 7.42
CA GLU A 133 -16.90 -9.15 6.68
C GLU A 133 -15.75 -8.69 7.60
N ILE A 134 -16.07 -8.12 8.76
CA ILE A 134 -15.08 -7.74 9.78
C ILE A 134 -14.30 -8.98 10.25
N ASP A 135 -14.98 -10.07 10.54
CA ASP A 135 -14.35 -11.33 10.92
C ASP A 135 -13.49 -11.90 9.79
N TRP A 136 -13.89 -11.71 8.53
CA TRP A 136 -13.09 -12.08 7.38
C TRP A 136 -11.79 -11.27 7.31
N LEU A 137 -11.87 -9.94 7.44
CA LEU A 137 -10.70 -9.06 7.46
C LEU A 137 -9.73 -9.43 8.59
N LYS A 138 -10.25 -9.72 9.78
CA LYS A 138 -9.44 -10.17 10.92
C LYS A 138 -8.71 -11.47 10.66
N ARG A 139 -9.38 -12.45 10.04
CA ARG A 139 -8.75 -13.72 9.64
C ARG A 139 -7.60 -13.49 8.66
N ILE A 140 -7.77 -12.60 7.68
CA ILE A 140 -6.70 -12.31 6.70
C ILE A 140 -5.50 -11.64 7.37
N ARG A 141 -5.74 -10.70 8.28
CA ARG A 141 -4.68 -10.11 9.10
C ARG A 141 -3.92 -11.19 9.88
N ASP A 142 -4.63 -12.09 10.56
CA ASP A 142 -4.00 -13.15 11.36
C ASP A 142 -3.20 -14.14 10.48
N ASP A 143 -3.70 -14.42 9.28
CA ASP A 143 -2.99 -15.21 8.28
C ASP A 143 -1.70 -14.50 7.84
N VAL A 144 -1.75 -13.20 7.50
CA VAL A 144 -0.56 -12.40 7.13
C VAL A 144 0.49 -12.40 8.24
N LYS A 145 0.07 -12.23 9.51
CA LYS A 145 0.99 -12.27 10.65
C LYS A 145 1.67 -13.63 10.80
N ARG A 146 0.98 -14.72 10.44
CA ARG A 146 1.50 -16.08 10.54
C ARG A 146 2.37 -16.49 9.36
N THR A 147 2.00 -16.15 8.14
CA THR A 147 2.65 -16.62 6.91
C THR A 147 3.67 -15.62 6.37
N GLY A 148 3.56 -14.34 6.72
CA GLY A 148 4.33 -13.26 6.13
C GLY A 148 3.90 -12.89 4.70
N GLU A 149 2.78 -13.41 4.22
CA GLU A 149 2.23 -13.11 2.90
C GLU A 149 0.70 -13.04 2.96
N THR A 150 0.09 -12.13 2.20
CA THR A 150 -1.38 -12.01 2.09
C THR A 150 -2.04 -13.26 1.54
N GLY A 151 -1.39 -13.98 0.63
CA GLY A 151 -1.89 -15.26 0.10
C GLY A 151 -3.24 -15.15 -0.64
N ILE A 152 -3.71 -13.94 -0.92
CA ILE A 152 -5.01 -13.61 -1.53
C ILE A 152 -4.79 -12.59 -2.63
N GLU A 153 -5.54 -12.75 -3.72
CA GLU A 153 -5.56 -11.80 -4.84
C GLU A 153 -6.06 -10.42 -4.36
N GLU A 154 -5.38 -9.37 -4.78
CA GLU A 154 -5.65 -8.00 -4.31
C GLU A 154 -7.07 -7.52 -4.61
N THR A 155 -7.67 -7.99 -5.72
CA THR A 155 -9.05 -7.69 -6.13
C THR A 155 -10.09 -8.16 -5.11
N ILE A 156 -9.84 -9.28 -4.44
CA ILE A 156 -10.70 -9.83 -3.38
C ILE A 156 -10.59 -8.93 -2.14
N LEU A 157 -9.37 -8.61 -1.73
CA LEU A 157 -9.14 -7.77 -0.55
C LEU A 157 -9.76 -6.37 -0.74
N GLU A 158 -9.52 -5.74 -1.90
CA GLU A 158 -10.15 -4.46 -2.26
C GLU A 158 -11.67 -4.55 -2.22
N GLY A 159 -12.23 -5.63 -2.77
CA GLY A 159 -13.66 -5.91 -2.79
C GLY A 159 -14.27 -6.00 -1.39
N HIS A 160 -13.70 -6.81 -0.50
CA HIS A 160 -14.16 -6.98 0.88
C HIS A 160 -14.04 -5.68 1.71
N LEU A 161 -12.95 -4.93 1.56
CA LEU A 161 -12.78 -3.61 2.19
C LEU A 161 -13.89 -2.65 1.74
N GLY A 162 -14.16 -2.60 0.43
CA GLY A 162 -15.20 -1.76 -0.14
C GLY A 162 -16.62 -2.17 0.28
N VAL A 163 -16.92 -3.47 0.35
CA VAL A 163 -18.22 -3.98 0.84
C VAL A 163 -18.40 -3.63 2.32
N THR A 164 -17.36 -3.80 3.14
CA THR A 164 -17.37 -3.41 4.56
C THR A 164 -17.69 -1.92 4.72
N LYS A 165 -17.07 -1.07 3.89
CA LYS A 165 -17.32 0.38 3.86
C LYS A 165 -18.79 0.70 3.56
N GLU A 166 -19.38 0.10 2.52
CA GLU A 166 -20.79 0.37 2.17
C GLU A 166 -21.75 -0.18 3.23
N LEU A 167 -21.46 -1.33 3.84
CA LEU A 167 -22.26 -1.89 4.94
C LEU A 167 -22.23 -1.02 6.22
N LEU A 168 -21.11 -0.34 6.48
CA LEU A 168 -21.00 0.60 7.61
C LEU A 168 -21.92 1.82 7.45
N ALA A 169 -22.31 2.19 6.23
CA ALA A 169 -23.23 3.30 6.01
C ALA A 169 -24.60 3.05 6.68
N PHE A 170 -25.04 1.79 6.75
CA PHE A 170 -26.30 1.40 7.39
C PHE A 170 -26.26 1.39 8.93
N GLN A 171 -25.09 1.60 9.55
CA GLN A 171 -24.93 1.52 11.00
C GLN A 171 -25.07 2.88 11.69
N THR A 172 -25.58 2.87 12.92
CA THR A 172 -25.66 4.07 13.77
C THR A 172 -24.29 4.49 14.27
N SER A 173 -24.16 5.76 14.70
CA SER A 173 -22.92 6.29 15.28
C SER A 173 -22.42 5.48 16.48
N GLU A 174 -23.33 4.97 17.31
CA GLU A 174 -23.00 4.13 18.47
C GLU A 174 -22.42 2.78 18.05
N LYS A 175 -23.02 2.11 17.05
CA LYS A 175 -22.48 0.84 16.53
C LYS A 175 -21.15 1.04 15.82
N LYS A 176 -20.99 2.13 15.07
CA LYS A 176 -19.69 2.51 14.48
C LYS A 176 -18.63 2.70 15.57
N PHE A 177 -18.99 3.28 16.72
CA PHE A 177 -18.08 3.39 17.86
C PHE A 177 -17.70 2.02 18.44
N HIS A 178 -18.66 1.11 18.61
CA HIS A 178 -18.41 -0.26 19.05
C HIS A 178 -17.45 -1.02 18.12
N ILE A 179 -17.65 -0.87 16.81
CA ILE A 179 -16.80 -1.51 15.79
C ILE A 179 -15.40 -0.88 15.75
N GLY A 180 -15.33 0.44 15.85
CA GLY A 180 -14.10 1.20 15.64
C GLY A 180 -13.15 1.22 16.84
N CYS A 181 -13.62 1.69 18.00
CA CYS A 181 -12.77 2.22 19.07
C CYS A 181 -13.13 1.71 20.48
N GLU A 182 -14.27 1.04 20.65
CA GLU A 182 -14.71 0.65 21.98
C GLU A 182 -13.85 -0.47 22.57
N LYS A 183 -13.47 -0.31 23.85
CA LYS A 183 -12.73 -1.32 24.60
C LYS A 183 -13.61 -2.57 24.79
N GLY A 184 -13.26 -3.65 24.10
CA GLY A 184 -14.03 -4.91 24.05
C GLY A 184 -14.87 -5.08 22.78
N GLY A 185 -14.90 -4.07 21.90
CA GLY A 185 -15.48 -4.15 20.57
C GLY A 185 -14.49 -4.66 19.51
N ALA A 186 -14.81 -4.44 18.23
CA ALA A 186 -14.02 -4.99 17.14
C ALA A 186 -12.64 -4.32 16.97
N ASN A 187 -12.43 -3.09 17.49
CA ASN A 187 -11.19 -2.33 17.41
C ASN A 187 -10.63 -2.16 15.98
N LEU A 188 -11.53 -2.12 14.99
CA LEU A 188 -11.15 -2.16 13.59
C LEU A 188 -10.25 -0.99 13.17
N ILE A 189 -10.39 0.20 13.80
CA ILE A 189 -9.55 1.36 13.48
C ILE A 189 -8.09 1.08 13.79
N LYS A 190 -7.83 0.49 14.96
CA LYS A 190 -6.46 0.17 15.37
C LYS A 190 -5.87 -0.88 14.44
N GLU A 191 -6.64 -1.93 14.14
CA GLU A 191 -6.20 -2.99 13.23
C GLU A 191 -5.91 -2.45 11.81
N LEU A 192 -6.76 -1.58 11.28
CA LEU A 192 -6.55 -0.98 9.95
C LEU A 192 -5.30 -0.09 9.91
N ILE A 193 -5.07 0.73 10.93
CA ILE A 193 -3.90 1.60 11.00
C ILE A 193 -2.63 0.75 11.22
N ASP A 194 -2.63 -0.12 12.22
CA ASP A 194 -1.44 -0.82 12.68
C ASP A 194 -1.02 -1.99 11.79
N ASP A 195 -1.98 -2.69 11.16
CA ASP A 195 -1.70 -3.93 10.43
C ASP A 195 -2.02 -3.84 8.92
N PHE A 196 -3.02 -3.05 8.52
CA PHE A 196 -3.38 -2.96 7.09
C PHE A 196 -2.59 -1.89 6.34
N ILE A 197 -2.52 -0.67 6.89
CA ILE A 197 -2.03 0.52 6.15
C ILE A 197 -0.63 0.94 6.61
N PHE A 198 -0.38 1.07 7.91
CA PHE A 198 0.87 1.61 8.46
C PHE A 198 1.67 0.67 9.40
N PRO A 199 1.89 -0.63 9.08
CA PRO A 199 2.71 -1.49 9.93
C PRO A 199 4.12 -0.97 10.17
N ALA A 200 4.75 -0.39 9.13
CA ALA A 200 6.10 0.13 9.26
C ALA A 200 6.18 1.30 10.25
N SER A 201 5.21 2.23 10.20
CA SER A 201 5.12 3.34 11.15
C SER A 201 4.89 2.84 12.57
N ASN A 202 4.06 1.81 12.75
CA ASN A 202 3.82 1.22 14.07
C ASN A 202 5.08 0.55 14.64
N VAL A 203 5.80 -0.24 13.84
CA VAL A 203 7.08 -0.84 14.25
C VAL A 203 8.12 0.22 14.62
N TYR A 204 8.20 1.30 13.84
CA TYR A 204 9.09 2.43 14.16
C TYR A 204 8.70 3.13 15.46
N LEU A 205 7.41 3.36 15.69
CA LEU A 205 6.91 3.96 16.92
C LEU A 205 7.21 3.09 18.15
N GLN A 206 7.13 1.75 18.02
CA GLN A 206 7.53 0.82 19.08
C GLN A 206 9.04 0.88 19.34
N TYR A 207 9.86 0.98 18.30
CA TYR A 207 11.30 1.18 18.42
C TYR A 207 11.62 2.47 19.18
N MET A 208 10.99 3.61 18.83
CA MET A 208 11.22 4.89 19.52
C MET A 208 10.83 4.85 21.01
N ARG A 209 9.88 3.99 21.38
CA ARG A 209 9.42 3.83 22.78
C ARG A 209 10.30 2.88 23.59
N ASN A 210 10.69 1.76 23.00
CA ASN A 210 11.30 0.66 23.73
C ASN A 210 12.81 0.54 23.48
N GLY A 211 13.35 1.26 22.49
CA GLY A 211 14.78 1.23 22.12
C GLY A 211 15.24 -0.03 21.38
N GLU A 212 14.35 -1.00 21.14
CA GLU A 212 14.65 -2.26 20.46
C GLU A 212 13.83 -2.38 19.17
N LEU A 213 14.49 -2.77 18.08
CA LEU A 213 13.82 -3.06 16.80
C LEU A 213 13.16 -4.44 16.91
N PRO A 214 11.82 -4.54 16.74
CA PRO A 214 11.15 -5.84 16.67
C PRO A 214 11.76 -6.69 15.54
N ALA A 215 11.98 -7.98 15.83
CA ALA A 215 12.45 -8.94 14.83
C ALA A 215 11.40 -9.25 13.74
N GLU A 216 10.13 -8.92 13.99
CA GLU A 216 9.03 -9.09 13.06
C GLU A 216 9.11 -8.10 11.89
N GLN A 217 8.93 -8.62 10.68
CA GLN A 217 8.88 -7.80 9.48
C GLN A 217 7.55 -7.05 9.44
N ALA A 218 7.60 -5.74 9.21
CA ALA A 218 6.43 -4.91 8.95
C ALA A 218 5.85 -5.25 7.56
N ILE A 219 4.94 -6.23 7.50
CA ILE A 219 4.31 -6.67 6.25
C ILE A 219 2.86 -6.15 6.24
N PRO A 220 2.52 -5.19 5.35
CA PRO A 220 1.17 -4.67 5.27
C PRO A 220 0.21 -5.66 4.63
N VAL A 221 -1.00 -5.74 5.18
CA VAL A 221 -2.11 -6.46 4.52
C VAL A 221 -2.50 -5.74 3.22
N CYS A 222 -2.49 -4.41 3.18
CA CYS A 222 -2.71 -3.63 1.97
C CYS A 222 -1.36 -3.27 1.31
N GLY A 223 -0.90 -4.11 0.38
CA GLY A 223 0.39 -3.93 -0.29
C GLY A 223 0.36 -3.04 -1.55
N SER A 224 -0.83 -2.76 -2.10
CA SER A 224 -0.98 -2.10 -3.40
C SER A 224 -1.79 -0.81 -3.34
N PRO A 225 -1.60 0.13 -4.29
CA PRO A 225 -2.36 1.38 -4.28
C PRO A 225 -3.90 1.20 -4.20
N PRO A 226 -4.53 0.27 -4.92
CA PRO A 226 -5.98 0.04 -4.80
C PRO A 226 -6.41 -0.43 -3.40
N THR A 227 -5.68 -1.39 -2.81
CA THR A 227 -6.01 -1.93 -1.48
C THR A 227 -5.74 -0.93 -0.36
N ILE A 228 -4.69 -0.12 -0.49
CA ILE A 228 -4.37 0.99 0.41
C ILE A 228 -5.48 2.06 0.35
N ASN A 229 -5.91 2.46 -0.85
CA ASN A 229 -7.00 3.42 -1.03
C ASN A 229 -8.31 2.90 -0.43
N ALA A 230 -8.65 1.63 -0.67
CA ALA A 230 -9.83 1.01 -0.06
C ALA A 230 -9.77 0.99 1.47
N GLY A 231 -8.57 0.74 2.04
CA GLY A 231 -8.33 0.85 3.48
C GLY A 231 -8.55 2.26 4.04
N PHE A 232 -8.07 3.29 3.33
CA PHE A 232 -8.30 4.68 3.72
C PHE A 232 -9.78 5.07 3.64
N GLU A 233 -10.47 4.67 2.57
CA GLU A 233 -11.92 4.92 2.45
C GLU A 233 -12.71 4.28 3.58
N LEU A 234 -12.31 3.08 4.02
CA LEU A 234 -12.92 2.40 5.16
C LEU A 234 -12.67 3.13 6.49
N LEU A 235 -11.44 3.61 6.73
CA LEU A 235 -11.12 4.45 7.89
C LEU A 235 -11.97 5.73 7.92
N VAL A 236 -12.11 6.40 6.78
CA VAL A 236 -12.96 7.59 6.66
C VAL A 236 -14.42 7.22 6.95
N ALA A 237 -14.94 6.12 6.40
CA ALA A 237 -16.32 5.68 6.63
C ALA A 237 -16.63 5.36 8.11
N LEU A 238 -15.65 4.84 8.86
CA LEU A 238 -15.72 4.64 10.31
C LEU A 238 -15.76 5.95 11.09
N ALA A 239 -15.10 7.00 10.60
CA ALA A 239 -15.09 8.32 11.21
C ALA A 239 -16.35 9.15 10.88
N VAL A 240 -16.94 8.98 9.69
CA VAL A 240 -18.13 9.72 9.25
C VAL A 240 -19.30 9.46 10.20
N GLY A 241 -19.75 10.52 10.87
CA GLY A 241 -20.83 10.48 11.85
C GLY A 241 -20.42 9.97 13.24
N CYS A 242 -19.12 9.71 13.50
CA CYS A 242 -18.62 9.26 14.80
C CYS A 242 -17.36 10.03 15.22
N VAL A 243 -17.54 11.08 16.04
CA VAL A 243 -16.45 11.95 16.54
C VAL A 243 -15.44 11.17 17.37
N ARG A 244 -15.89 10.15 18.12
CA ARG A 244 -15.01 9.31 18.95
C ARG A 244 -14.03 8.51 18.09
N ASN A 245 -14.50 7.97 16.98
CA ASN A 245 -13.67 7.26 16.01
C ASN A 245 -12.68 8.19 15.33
N LEU A 246 -13.16 9.36 14.89
CA LEU A 246 -12.29 10.38 14.30
C LEU A 246 -11.17 10.79 15.27
N LYS A 247 -11.50 11.01 16.54
CA LYS A 247 -10.51 11.36 17.57
C LYS A 247 -9.43 10.29 17.68
N GLN A 248 -9.79 9.00 17.75
CA GLN A 248 -8.78 7.94 17.80
C GLN A 248 -7.89 7.91 16.56
N ILE A 249 -8.45 8.07 15.35
CA ILE A 249 -7.65 8.11 14.13
C ILE A 249 -6.66 9.27 14.18
N VAL A 250 -7.12 10.46 14.55
CA VAL A 250 -6.26 11.66 14.66
C VAL A 250 -5.19 11.45 15.74
N ASP A 251 -5.56 10.94 16.91
CA ASP A 251 -4.62 10.67 18.00
C ASP A 251 -3.54 9.65 17.55
N SER A 252 -3.94 8.56 16.88
CA SER A 252 -3.00 7.55 16.34
C SER A 252 -2.06 8.13 15.28
N LEU A 253 -2.57 8.91 14.33
CA LEU A 253 -1.73 9.54 13.29
C LEU A 253 -0.82 10.62 13.88
N THR A 254 -1.32 11.39 14.85
CA THR A 254 -0.52 12.38 15.59
C THR A 254 0.62 11.68 16.32
N GLU A 255 0.34 10.54 16.95
CA GLU A 255 1.34 9.75 17.63
C GLU A 255 2.42 9.20 16.67
N MET A 256 2.01 8.64 15.53
CA MET A 256 2.93 8.05 14.55
C MET A 256 3.84 9.05 13.86
N TYR A 257 3.33 10.23 13.52
CA TYR A 257 4.05 11.18 12.65
C TYR A 257 4.53 12.44 13.38
N TYR A 258 3.93 12.76 14.53
CA TYR A 258 4.12 14.04 15.20
C TYR A 258 4.45 13.93 16.69
N ILE A 259 4.60 12.74 17.28
CA ILE A 259 5.02 12.57 18.68
C ILE A 259 6.28 11.69 18.74
N GLY A 260 7.40 12.25 19.19
CA GLY A 260 8.61 11.48 19.50
C GLY A 260 9.56 11.20 18.32
N THR A 261 9.26 11.65 17.10
CA THR A 261 10.28 11.83 16.06
C THR A 261 11.13 13.08 16.38
N ALA A 262 12.38 13.14 15.93
CA ALA A 262 13.23 14.35 16.01
C ALA A 262 12.56 15.62 15.42
N ILE A 263 11.42 15.45 14.73
CA ILE A 263 10.52 16.46 14.17
C ILE A 263 9.69 17.19 15.26
N THR A 264 9.65 16.70 16.50
CA THR A 264 8.89 17.33 17.61
C THR A 264 9.62 18.46 18.33
N THR A 265 10.93 18.56 18.21
CA THR A 265 11.54 19.89 18.13
C THR A 265 11.17 20.41 16.76
N CYS A 266 10.39 21.49 16.68
CA CYS A 266 9.92 22.09 15.44
C CYS A 266 11.06 22.39 14.44
N GLU A 267 11.58 21.37 13.76
CA GLU A 267 12.13 21.51 12.44
C GLU A 267 10.90 21.59 11.54
N ALA A 268 10.31 22.79 11.50
CA ALA A 268 9.41 23.18 10.43
C ALA A 268 10.06 22.69 9.13
N LEU A 269 9.30 22.00 8.25
CA LEU A 269 9.75 21.57 6.93
C LEU A 269 10.69 22.62 6.33
N THR A 270 12.00 22.42 6.48
CA THR A 270 13.01 23.46 6.21
C THR A 270 13.27 23.55 4.71
N GLU A 271 12.86 22.53 3.96
CA GLU A 271 13.19 22.38 2.55
C GLU A 271 12.03 21.86 1.71
N TRP A 272 11.99 22.33 0.46
CA TRP A 272 11.13 21.83 -0.61
C TRP A 272 11.79 20.65 -1.36
N GLU A 273 12.38 19.70 -0.63
CA GLU A 273 12.88 18.46 -1.24
C GLU A 273 11.72 17.49 -1.46
N TYR A 274 10.98 17.66 -2.56
CA TYR A 274 10.08 16.62 -3.03
C TYR A 274 10.91 15.41 -3.50
N LEU A 275 11.08 14.45 -2.60
CA LEU A 275 11.50 13.10 -2.93
C LEU A 275 10.23 12.29 -3.14
N PRO A 276 9.94 11.78 -4.35
CA PRO A 276 8.79 10.91 -4.54
C PRO A 276 8.92 9.71 -3.59
N PRO A 277 7.82 9.24 -2.98
CA PRO A 277 7.86 8.10 -2.08
C PRO A 277 8.45 6.89 -2.80
N VAL A 278 9.66 6.51 -2.40
CA VAL A 278 10.37 5.36 -2.97
C VAL A 278 9.87 4.13 -2.23
N GLY A 279 9.06 3.32 -2.91
CA GLY A 279 8.51 2.08 -2.35
C GLY A 279 9.60 1.07 -1.95
N PRO A 280 9.22 -0.05 -1.32
CA PRO A 280 10.16 -1.12 -1.00
C PRO A 280 10.87 -1.64 -2.26
N ARG A 281 12.07 -2.20 -2.10
CA ARG A 281 12.79 -2.85 -3.21
C ARG A 281 11.98 -4.03 -3.76
N PRO A 282 11.71 -4.11 -5.07
CA PRO A 282 11.04 -5.27 -5.66
C PRO A 282 11.79 -6.58 -5.38
N PRO A 283 11.12 -7.75 -5.38
CA PRO A 283 11.76 -9.04 -5.22
C PRO A 283 12.84 -9.23 -6.30
N LYS A 284 14.09 -9.52 -5.89
CA LYS A 284 15.28 -9.62 -6.76
C LYS A 284 15.69 -8.30 -7.45
N GLY A 285 15.19 -7.15 -7.00
CA GLY A 285 15.63 -5.84 -7.50
C GLY A 285 17.06 -5.52 -7.07
N PHE A 286 17.79 -4.77 -7.90
CA PHE A 286 19.10 -4.22 -7.52
C PHE A 286 18.94 -2.95 -6.66
N VAL A 287 19.97 -2.64 -5.87
CA VAL A 287 20.03 -1.41 -5.07
C VAL A 287 20.80 -0.34 -5.86
N GLY A 288 20.23 0.85 -5.98
CA GLY A 288 20.87 2.01 -6.60
C GLY A 288 21.82 2.76 -5.67
N LEU A 289 22.52 3.76 -6.21
CA LEU A 289 23.29 4.74 -5.43
C LEU A 289 22.72 6.14 -5.68
N LYS A 290 22.50 6.91 -4.60
CA LYS A 290 22.01 8.28 -4.70
C LYS A 290 23.03 9.15 -5.44
N ASN A 291 22.56 10.03 -6.30
CA ASN A 291 23.37 11.07 -6.91
C ASN A 291 23.31 12.33 -6.02
N ALA A 292 24.47 12.82 -5.58
CA ALA A 292 24.63 14.08 -4.84
C ALA A 292 24.89 15.25 -5.82
N GLY A 293 24.00 15.41 -6.80
CA GLY A 293 24.14 16.38 -7.89
C GLY A 293 24.97 15.85 -9.07
N ALA A 294 26.29 15.73 -8.90
CA ALA A 294 27.23 15.39 -9.99
C ALA A 294 28.05 14.12 -9.74
N THR A 295 27.59 13.20 -8.88
CA THR A 295 28.32 11.97 -8.53
C THR A 295 27.98 10.75 -9.41
N CYS A 296 27.26 10.95 -10.52
CA CYS A 296 26.83 9.87 -11.41
C CYS A 296 27.99 9.05 -12.01
N TYR A 297 29.16 9.66 -12.22
CA TYR A 297 30.35 8.97 -12.70
C TYR A 297 30.95 8.02 -11.64
N MET A 298 30.86 8.37 -10.35
CA MET A 298 31.26 7.46 -9.28
C MET A 298 30.29 6.28 -9.24
N ASN A 299 29.00 6.57 -9.27
CA ASN A 299 27.95 5.57 -9.17
C ASN A 299 28.05 4.53 -10.29
N SER A 300 28.29 4.95 -11.54
CA SER A 300 28.42 4.04 -12.68
C SER A 300 29.64 3.10 -12.53
N VAL A 301 30.78 3.63 -12.09
CA VAL A 301 32.01 2.82 -11.88
C VAL A 301 31.84 1.86 -10.71
N ILE A 302 31.32 2.32 -9.58
CA ILE A 302 31.12 1.50 -8.38
C ILE A 302 30.13 0.36 -8.66
N GLN A 303 29.00 0.66 -9.32
CA GLN A 303 28.03 -0.36 -9.72
C GLN A 303 28.65 -1.38 -10.68
N GLN A 304 29.44 -0.94 -11.66
CA GLN A 304 30.12 -1.85 -12.59
C GLN A 304 31.11 -2.78 -11.87
N LEU A 305 31.87 -2.26 -10.91
CA LEU A 305 32.80 -3.06 -10.09
C LEU A 305 32.05 -4.05 -9.19
N TYR A 306 30.95 -3.63 -8.58
CA TYR A 306 30.10 -4.47 -7.73
C TYR A 306 29.48 -5.65 -8.51
N MET A 307 29.14 -5.43 -9.78
CA MET A 307 28.55 -6.47 -10.64
C MET A 307 29.55 -7.55 -11.05
N ILE A 308 30.85 -7.38 -10.78
CA ILE A 308 31.89 -8.40 -11.02
C ILE A 308 32.02 -9.29 -9.77
N PRO A 309 31.60 -10.58 -9.81
CA PRO A 309 31.51 -11.41 -8.60
C PRO A 309 32.85 -11.61 -7.87
N SER A 310 33.96 -11.72 -8.60
CA SER A 310 35.29 -11.89 -8.01
C SER A 310 35.74 -10.65 -7.24
N ILE A 311 35.47 -9.45 -7.77
CA ILE A 311 35.78 -8.18 -7.10
C ILE A 311 34.87 -8.02 -5.89
N ARG A 312 33.55 -8.19 -6.06
CA ARG A 312 32.57 -8.08 -4.97
C ARG A 312 32.91 -8.99 -3.80
N ASN A 313 33.09 -10.28 -4.06
CA ASN A 313 33.36 -11.25 -3.01
C ASN A 313 34.75 -11.02 -2.40
N GLY A 314 35.73 -10.61 -3.20
CA GLY A 314 37.07 -10.26 -2.72
C GLY A 314 37.04 -9.07 -1.77
N ILE A 315 36.37 -7.98 -2.14
CA ILE A 315 36.25 -6.77 -1.31
C ILE A 315 35.49 -7.08 -0.01
N LEU A 316 34.37 -7.81 -0.08
CA LEU A 316 33.57 -8.17 1.11
C LEU A 316 34.27 -9.15 2.06
N ALA A 317 35.28 -9.90 1.60
CA ALA A 317 36.01 -10.87 2.41
C ALA A 317 37.24 -10.29 3.14
N ILE A 318 37.60 -9.02 2.92
CA ILE A 318 38.77 -8.41 3.55
C ILE A 318 38.43 -8.04 5.00
N GLU A 319 39.16 -8.63 5.94
CA GLU A 319 39.12 -8.30 7.37
C GLU A 319 40.21 -7.26 7.73
N GLY A 320 40.01 -6.51 8.82
CA GLY A 320 41.04 -5.59 9.36
C GLY A 320 41.05 -4.18 8.78
N THR A 321 39.98 -3.74 8.08
CA THR A 321 39.83 -2.38 7.56
C THR A 321 39.33 -1.35 8.58
N GLY A 322 39.15 -1.75 9.85
CA GLY A 322 38.75 -0.90 10.98
C GLY A 322 37.25 -0.99 11.33
N SER A 323 36.94 -0.89 12.63
CA SER A 323 35.60 -1.10 13.22
C SER A 323 34.78 0.17 13.45
N ASP A 324 35.34 1.35 13.21
CA ASP A 324 34.66 2.62 13.49
C ASP A 324 33.76 2.98 12.28
N VAL A 325 32.61 2.31 12.21
CA VAL A 325 31.56 2.52 11.19
C VAL A 325 30.50 3.52 11.68
N ASP A 326 30.71 4.14 12.84
CA ASP A 326 29.75 5.08 13.46
C ASP A 326 29.54 6.36 12.63
N ASP A 327 30.46 6.70 11.72
CA ASP A 327 30.36 7.90 10.88
C ASP A 327 29.26 7.84 9.79
N ASP A 328 28.81 6.64 9.38
CA ASP A 328 27.71 6.49 8.40
C ASP A 328 26.33 6.28 9.09
N MET A 329 26.31 5.97 10.40
CA MET A 329 25.08 5.58 11.12
C MET A 329 24.64 6.54 12.23
N SER A 330 25.50 7.44 12.73
CA SER A 330 25.19 8.27 13.92
C SER A 330 25.04 9.78 13.66
N GLY A 331 25.14 10.24 12.41
CA GLY A 331 25.00 11.66 12.07
C GLY A 331 23.71 12.00 11.36
N ASP A 332 22.62 12.17 12.12
CA ASP A 332 21.56 13.15 11.76
C ASP A 332 22.03 14.58 12.13
N GLU A 333 23.34 14.82 12.01
CA GLU A 333 23.92 16.13 12.23
C GLU A 333 23.80 16.92 10.94
N LYS A 334 22.80 17.79 10.93
CA LYS A 334 22.76 19.08 10.22
C LYS A 334 23.22 18.97 8.77
N GLN A 335 22.24 18.64 7.93
CA GLN A 335 22.27 18.99 6.51
C GLN A 335 22.74 20.43 6.40
N ASP A 336 23.83 20.63 5.65
CA ASP A 336 24.48 21.91 5.44
C ASP A 336 23.40 22.96 5.12
N ASN A 337 23.32 24.00 5.96
CA ASN A 337 22.64 25.23 5.58
C ASN A 337 23.29 25.71 4.28
N GLU A 338 22.67 25.46 3.13
CA GLU A 338 22.88 26.27 1.94
C GLU A 338 22.30 27.66 2.22
N SER A 339 23.02 28.43 3.05
CA SER A 339 22.84 29.87 3.07
C SER A 339 23.20 30.37 1.68
N ASN A 340 22.21 30.87 0.94
CA ASN A 340 22.38 31.68 -0.26
C ASN A 340 23.11 32.99 0.10
N VAL A 341 24.39 32.89 0.47
CA VAL A 341 25.29 34.03 0.64
C VAL A 341 26.20 34.03 -0.59
N ASP A 342 26.15 35.15 -1.28
CA ASP A 342 26.94 35.52 -2.46
C ASP A 342 28.42 35.07 -2.32
N PRO A 343 29.02 34.31 -3.26
CA PRO A 343 30.39 33.77 -3.16
C PRO A 343 31.53 34.80 -3.18
N ARG A 344 31.29 36.07 -2.83
CA ARG A 344 32.25 37.16 -3.03
C ARG A 344 32.87 37.74 -1.77
N ASP A 345 32.53 37.27 -0.56
CA ASP A 345 33.00 37.95 0.67
C ASP A 345 33.78 37.11 1.71
N ASP A 346 34.10 35.84 1.46
CA ASP A 346 34.86 35.00 2.42
C ASP A 346 36.23 34.54 1.90
N VAL A 347 36.96 35.43 1.22
CA VAL A 347 38.35 35.17 0.80
C VAL A 347 39.34 35.28 1.99
N PHE A 348 38.93 35.77 3.15
CA PHE A 348 39.81 35.93 4.31
C PHE A 348 39.09 35.74 5.65
N GLY A 349 39.03 34.51 6.18
CA GLY A 349 38.63 34.35 7.59
C GLY A 349 38.30 32.95 8.10
N TYR A 350 39.28 32.04 8.19
CA TYR A 350 39.32 31.08 9.30
C TYR A 350 40.78 30.85 9.72
N PRO A 351 41.13 31.02 11.00
CA PRO A 351 42.45 30.66 11.49
C PRO A 351 42.55 29.13 11.50
N GLN A 352 43.50 28.59 10.74
CA GLN A 352 44.00 27.23 10.95
C GLN A 352 44.40 27.08 12.42
N GLN A 353 43.58 26.39 13.21
CA GLN A 353 44.11 25.66 14.35
C GLN A 353 44.87 24.47 13.78
N PHE A 354 46.15 24.69 13.54
CA PHE A 354 47.14 23.61 13.49
C PHE A 354 47.08 22.90 14.85
N GLU A 355 46.28 21.85 14.96
CA GLU A 355 46.59 20.80 15.92
C GLU A 355 47.91 20.17 15.43
N ASP A 356 48.95 20.34 16.23
CA ASP A 356 50.25 19.68 16.09
C ASP A 356 50.08 18.16 16.19
N LYS A 357 49.59 17.51 15.13
CA LYS A 357 49.78 16.08 14.91
C LYS A 357 51.18 15.88 14.34
N PRO A 358 52.00 14.98 14.92
CA PRO A 358 53.35 14.73 14.44
C PRO A 358 53.29 14.32 12.98
N ALA A 359 54.18 14.89 12.16
CA ALA A 359 54.28 14.61 10.74
C ALA A 359 54.52 13.11 10.50
N LEU A 360 53.42 12.36 10.32
CA LEU A 360 53.44 11.04 9.71
C LEU A 360 54.14 11.17 8.37
N SER A 361 54.91 10.15 8.00
CA SER A 361 55.48 10.09 6.66
C SER A 361 54.34 10.25 5.64
N LYS A 362 54.49 11.08 4.60
CA LYS A 362 53.50 11.21 3.49
C LYS A 362 53.04 9.86 2.92
N THR A 363 53.83 8.80 3.15
CA THR A 363 53.54 7.43 2.76
C THR A 363 52.55 6.73 3.70
N GLU A 364 52.57 7.03 4.99
CA GLU A 364 51.63 6.51 5.99
C GLU A 364 50.25 7.15 5.82
N ASP A 365 50.19 8.48 5.62
CA ASP A 365 48.94 9.19 5.33
C ASP A 365 48.23 8.61 4.09
N ARG A 366 49.00 8.28 3.05
CA ARG A 366 48.44 7.68 1.83
C ARG A 366 47.93 6.26 2.05
N LYS A 367 48.60 5.48 2.92
CA LYS A 367 48.14 4.13 3.28
C LYS A 367 46.83 4.21 4.06
N GLU A 368 46.75 5.09 5.04
CA GLU A 368 45.55 5.31 5.85
C GLU A 368 44.38 5.79 4.98
N TYR A 369 44.62 6.74 4.08
CA TYR A 369 43.62 7.17 3.10
C TYR A 369 43.07 6.02 2.25
N ASN A 370 43.95 5.18 1.69
CA ASN A 370 43.54 4.06 0.84
C ASN A 370 42.76 3.00 1.61
N ILE A 371 43.13 2.74 2.88
CA ILE A 371 42.37 1.86 3.77
C ILE A 371 40.98 2.44 4.02
N GLY A 372 40.88 3.75 4.26
CA GLY A 372 39.60 4.44 4.42
C GLY A 372 38.71 4.37 3.16
N VAL A 373 39.28 4.50 1.96
CA VAL A 373 38.52 4.33 0.70
C VAL A 373 38.02 2.91 0.56
N LEU A 374 38.88 1.91 0.84
CA LEU A 374 38.50 0.50 0.80
C LEU A 374 37.37 0.20 1.78
N ARG A 375 37.44 0.73 3.01
CA ARG A 375 36.41 0.57 4.03
C ARG A 375 35.05 1.08 3.57
N HIS A 376 34.96 2.31 3.05
CA HIS A 376 33.69 2.84 2.55
C HIS A 376 33.19 2.10 1.31
N LEU A 377 34.09 1.58 0.47
CA LEU A 377 33.70 0.73 -0.65
C LEU A 377 33.11 -0.61 -0.18
N GLN A 378 33.64 -1.21 0.89
CA GLN A 378 33.06 -2.39 1.53
C GLN A 378 31.66 -2.12 2.08
N VAL A 379 31.45 -0.99 2.76
CA VAL A 379 30.14 -0.56 3.26
C VAL A 379 29.14 -0.43 2.11
N ILE A 380 29.53 0.26 1.03
CA ILE A 380 28.70 0.37 -0.17
C ILE A 380 28.33 -1.02 -0.71
N PHE A 381 29.29 -1.92 -0.87
CA PHE A 381 29.04 -3.27 -1.40
C PHE A 381 28.12 -4.09 -0.48
N GLY A 382 28.25 -3.93 0.83
CA GLY A 382 27.35 -4.52 1.82
C GLY A 382 25.91 -4.06 1.62
N HIS A 383 25.69 -2.75 1.49
CA HIS A 383 24.35 -2.21 1.21
C HIS A 383 23.81 -2.63 -0.15
N LEU A 384 24.64 -2.68 -1.20
CA LEU A 384 24.22 -3.15 -2.51
C LEU A 384 23.79 -4.62 -2.52
N ALA A 385 24.37 -5.44 -1.62
CA ALA A 385 24.04 -6.85 -1.48
C ALA A 385 22.78 -7.09 -0.63
N ALA A 386 22.66 -6.39 0.50
CA ALA A 386 21.71 -6.75 1.56
C ALA A 386 20.60 -5.72 1.81
N SER A 387 20.72 -4.48 1.33
CA SER A 387 19.75 -3.43 1.66
C SER A 387 18.34 -3.78 1.17
N ARG A 388 17.33 -3.44 1.99
CA ARG A 388 15.90 -3.53 1.60
C ARG A 388 15.42 -2.27 0.87
N LEU A 389 16.20 -1.19 0.93
CA LEU A 389 15.91 0.06 0.25
C LEU A 389 16.24 -0.06 -1.24
N GLN A 390 15.55 0.75 -2.07
CA GLN A 390 15.84 0.81 -3.50
C GLN A 390 17.19 1.47 -3.81
N TYR A 391 17.75 2.27 -2.91
CA TYR A 391 19.06 2.90 -3.08
C TYR A 391 19.79 3.09 -1.75
N TYR A 392 21.11 3.28 -1.83
CA TYR A 392 21.99 3.66 -0.71
C TYR A 392 22.55 5.08 -0.93
N VAL A 393 22.82 5.81 0.16
CA VAL A 393 23.42 7.15 0.14
C VAL A 393 24.85 7.06 0.70
N PRO A 394 25.89 7.03 -0.15
CA PRO A 394 27.26 6.78 0.28
C PRO A 394 27.95 8.03 0.86
N ARG A 395 27.42 8.58 1.96
CA ARG A 395 27.91 9.82 2.60
C ARG A 395 29.37 9.72 3.04
N GLY A 396 29.75 8.66 3.76
CA GLY A 396 31.13 8.45 4.19
C GLY A 396 32.11 8.36 3.01
N PHE A 397 31.70 7.74 1.90
CA PHE A 397 32.52 7.71 0.68
C PHE A 397 32.70 9.10 0.07
N TRP A 398 31.66 9.94 0.06
CA TRP A 398 31.78 11.33 -0.43
C TRP A 398 32.72 12.17 0.43
N LYS A 399 32.69 12.00 1.76
CA LYS A 399 33.60 12.69 2.69
C LYS A 399 35.05 12.20 2.54
N GLN A 400 35.24 10.90 2.32
CA GLN A 400 36.56 10.29 2.23
C GLN A 400 37.23 10.49 0.86
N PHE A 401 36.48 10.44 -0.23
CA PHE A 401 37.05 10.41 -1.59
C PHE A 401 37.48 11.80 -2.06
N ARG A 402 38.75 11.96 -2.44
CA ARG A 402 39.31 13.21 -2.97
C ARG A 402 39.57 13.08 -4.47
N ILE A 403 38.96 13.95 -5.27
CA ILE A 403 39.39 14.20 -6.66
C ILE A 403 40.51 15.24 -6.58
N PHE A 404 41.63 14.93 -7.25
CA PHE A 404 42.82 15.77 -7.29
C PHE A 404 42.59 17.14 -7.93
#